data_AF-A0AAW7D177-F1
#
_entry.id   AF-A0AAW7D177-F1
#
_cell.length_a   1.000
_cell.length_b   1.000
_cell.length_c   1.000
_cell.angle_alpha   90.00
_cell.angle_beta   90.00
_cell.angle_gamma   90.00
#
_symmetry.space_group_name_H-M   'P 1'
#
loop_
_entity.id
_entity.type
_entity.pdbx_description
1 polymer ?
#
loop_
_entity_poly.entity_id
_entity_poly.type
_entity_poly.pdbx_seq_one_letter_code
_entity_poly.pdbx_strand_id
1 'polypeptide(L)'
;MTLNRTKYNLLSVLILLLSSQLMLAQLPLETKVDTTNIKIGEPIQYSIRTMASKGSKVVFPESETLGPLEILTSFPVDTIEKDNFVELIKTYELTQFDEGSYTIPELPIIIDSKMFKTDSIRINVQNVVVDTLKTPLYDIKSISKTGAAPSTNWYYLAFLLLAILIGVVIYFFIKKLQDKNLTEDDKYSTPFEKAVTKLKQLEEKQNWTRGDAKPYYSEMTDIARAFIEDTFGISARELTTFETVSILKNTLRDKEIKIDPKIINEFKRVLDTADLVKFAKSQPADNEIAADTSKTQNIINEINTAYPISAATQTERIRLREERKRKRKRVRFGIPTAVSAVLMLLVGIIYLINITSEQSLSLFTFNSSKRLLQQEWINSTYGSGIGLTVSTPEVLVRKNDPTVGDSGIDGIDNIQQFKSGELGDPVFITLSTILTGQDFKYTEEEILDHSLKLIIKNHEVDGIELTHEKFENASGLTGLKVQGSFILKSEKDKGKNQKITFACVLSHESKSVLNQVWVFHHTEDQYADEITEKVFDSMQYKQDQ
;
A
#
# COMPACT_ATOMS: atom_id res chain seq x y z
N MET A 1 -66.69 -91.05 -48.83
CA MET A 1 -66.07 -90.54 -47.58
C MET A 1 -65.70 -89.05 -47.76
N THR A 2 -66.67 -88.20 -48.14
CA THR A 2 -66.43 -86.81 -48.59
C THR A 2 -67.27 -85.77 -47.82
N LEU A 3 -68.06 -86.20 -46.82
CA LEU A 3 -69.00 -85.32 -46.10
C LEU A 3 -68.40 -84.63 -44.86
N ASN A 4 -67.23 -85.05 -44.36
CA ASN A 4 -66.61 -84.45 -43.17
C ASN A 4 -65.72 -83.23 -43.48
N ARG A 5 -65.05 -83.18 -44.64
CA ARG A 5 -64.10 -82.10 -44.96
C ARG A 5 -64.79 -80.74 -45.18
N THR A 6 -66.03 -80.74 -45.67
CA THR A 6 -66.84 -79.53 -45.85
C THR A 6 -67.36 -78.97 -44.51
N LYS A 7 -67.70 -79.83 -43.54
CA LYS A 7 -68.15 -79.39 -42.20
C LYS A 7 -67.03 -78.73 -41.38
N TYR A 8 -65.80 -79.26 -41.44
CA TYR A 8 -64.65 -78.63 -40.76
C TYR A 8 -64.22 -77.31 -41.39
N ASN A 9 -64.30 -77.18 -42.72
CA ASN A 9 -64.02 -75.91 -43.41
C ASN A 9 -65.11 -74.85 -43.14
N LEU A 10 -66.38 -75.26 -42.99
CA LEU A 10 -67.46 -74.34 -42.63
C LEU A 10 -67.30 -73.84 -41.18
N LEU A 11 -66.90 -74.72 -40.27
CA LEU A 11 -66.68 -74.39 -38.86
C LEU A 11 -65.46 -73.47 -38.66
N SER A 12 -64.36 -73.69 -39.37
CA SER A 12 -63.18 -72.81 -39.30
C SER A 12 -63.44 -71.43 -39.91
N VAL A 13 -64.23 -71.33 -40.99
CA VAL A 13 -64.68 -70.05 -41.54
C VAL A 13 -65.63 -69.32 -40.57
N LEU A 14 -66.52 -70.03 -39.88
CA LEU A 14 -67.41 -69.45 -38.87
C LEU A 14 -66.62 -68.93 -37.65
N ILE A 15 -65.58 -69.64 -37.21
CA ILE A 15 -64.69 -69.21 -36.12
C ILE A 15 -63.84 -68.00 -36.53
N LEU A 16 -63.37 -67.94 -37.78
CA LEU A 16 -62.64 -66.77 -38.30
C LEU A 16 -63.55 -65.53 -38.46
N LEU A 17 -64.82 -65.74 -38.82
CA LEU A 17 -65.83 -64.68 -38.87
C LEU A 17 -66.22 -64.20 -37.45
N LEU A 18 -66.36 -65.11 -36.48
CA LEU A 18 -66.63 -64.72 -35.09
C LEU A 18 -65.43 -64.03 -34.42
N SER A 19 -64.20 -64.40 -34.75
CA SER A 19 -63.00 -63.72 -34.21
C SER A 19 -62.80 -62.32 -34.81
N SER A 20 -63.23 -62.10 -36.06
CA SER A 20 -63.19 -60.76 -36.68
C SER A 20 -64.14 -59.75 -36.03
N GLN A 21 -65.25 -60.20 -35.42
CA GLN A 21 -66.21 -59.31 -34.74
C GLN A 21 -65.76 -58.86 -33.35
N LEU A 22 -64.77 -59.53 -32.75
CA LEU A 22 -64.20 -59.14 -31.45
C LEU A 22 -63.10 -58.06 -31.57
N MET A 23 -62.64 -57.75 -32.77
CA MET A 23 -61.57 -56.75 -33.03
C MET A 23 -62.11 -55.36 -33.44
N LEU A 24 -63.42 -55.13 -33.32
CA LEU A 24 -64.07 -53.84 -33.68
C LEU A 24 -64.80 -53.15 -32.52
N ALA A 25 -64.43 -53.46 -31.28
CA ALA A 25 -64.76 -52.59 -30.15
C ALA A 25 -63.65 -51.55 -30.00
N GLN A 26 -63.74 -50.44 -30.75
CA GLN A 26 -62.95 -49.25 -30.44
C GLN A 26 -63.40 -48.76 -29.06
N LEU A 27 -62.51 -48.81 -28.08
CA LEU A 27 -62.73 -48.16 -26.79
C LEU A 27 -63.06 -46.68 -27.07
N PRO A 28 -64.11 -46.11 -26.45
CA PRO A 28 -64.52 -44.73 -26.72
C PRO A 28 -63.52 -43.70 -26.18
N LEU A 29 -62.34 -44.12 -25.72
CA LEU A 29 -61.34 -43.32 -25.03
C LEU A 29 -59.94 -43.77 -25.48
N GLU A 30 -59.15 -42.81 -25.97
CA GLU A 30 -57.76 -42.98 -26.39
C GLU A 30 -56.92 -41.93 -25.66
N THR A 31 -55.77 -42.32 -25.11
CA THR A 31 -54.84 -41.37 -24.47
C THR A 31 -53.46 -41.41 -25.09
N LYS A 32 -52.83 -40.25 -25.22
CA LYS A 32 -51.54 -40.10 -25.90
C LYS A 32 -50.67 -39.07 -25.19
N VAL A 33 -49.39 -39.37 -25.08
CA VAL A 33 -48.33 -38.43 -24.71
C VAL A 33 -47.39 -38.25 -25.90
N ASP A 34 -46.82 -37.07 -26.05
CA ASP A 34 -45.83 -36.74 -27.09
C ASP A 34 -44.46 -37.40 -26.84
N THR A 35 -43.95 -37.38 -25.62
CA THR A 35 -42.70 -38.05 -25.21
C THR A 35 -42.80 -38.65 -23.80
N THR A 36 -42.13 -39.79 -23.58
CA THR A 36 -42.00 -40.41 -22.26
C THR A 36 -40.67 -40.08 -21.58
N ASN A 37 -39.79 -39.31 -22.21
CA ASN A 37 -38.52 -38.86 -21.64
C ASN A 37 -38.40 -37.35 -21.78
N ILE A 38 -38.20 -36.65 -20.65
CA ILE A 38 -38.04 -35.19 -20.58
C ILE A 38 -36.91 -34.81 -19.63
N LYS A 39 -36.43 -33.58 -19.72
CA LYS A 39 -35.55 -32.99 -18.73
C LYS A 39 -36.35 -32.34 -17.60
N ILE A 40 -35.69 -32.10 -16.46
CA ILE A 40 -36.27 -31.34 -15.35
C ILE A 40 -36.85 -30.01 -15.87
N GLY A 41 -38.13 -29.76 -15.58
CA GLY A 41 -38.87 -28.56 -15.97
C GLY A 41 -39.35 -28.51 -17.42
N GLU A 42 -39.04 -29.50 -18.26
CA GLU A 42 -39.49 -29.56 -19.66
C GLU A 42 -40.95 -30.06 -19.74
N PRO A 43 -41.86 -29.33 -20.44
CA PRO A 43 -43.26 -29.71 -20.52
C PRO A 43 -43.51 -30.88 -21.50
N ILE A 44 -44.50 -31.72 -21.18
CA ILE A 44 -45.08 -32.74 -22.07
C ILE A 44 -46.54 -32.47 -22.37
N GLN A 45 -47.00 -32.85 -23.56
CA GLN A 45 -48.41 -32.77 -23.93
C GLN A 45 -49.12 -34.12 -23.75
N TYR A 46 -50.06 -34.16 -22.80
CA TYR A 46 -50.95 -35.30 -22.58
C TYR A 46 -52.33 -35.01 -23.15
N SER A 47 -52.78 -35.82 -24.11
CA SER A 47 -54.06 -35.66 -24.79
C SER A 47 -54.99 -36.85 -24.52
N ILE A 48 -56.22 -36.54 -24.16
CA ILE A 48 -57.32 -37.49 -23.97
C ILE A 48 -58.32 -37.25 -25.11
N ARG A 49 -58.55 -38.27 -25.93
CA ARG A 49 -59.49 -38.26 -27.04
C ARG A 49 -60.65 -39.20 -26.75
N THR A 50 -61.88 -38.73 -26.98
CA THR A 50 -63.07 -39.56 -26.79
C THR A 50 -64.10 -39.36 -27.90
N MET A 51 -64.78 -40.45 -28.27
CA MET A 51 -65.89 -40.43 -29.23
C MET A 51 -67.21 -40.59 -28.47
N ALA A 52 -68.07 -39.59 -28.59
CA ALA A 52 -69.40 -39.57 -27.96
C ALA A 52 -70.50 -39.35 -29.01
N SER A 53 -71.74 -39.73 -28.71
CA SER A 53 -72.86 -39.45 -29.63
C SER A 53 -73.19 -37.96 -29.61
N LYS A 54 -73.76 -37.44 -30.70
CA LYS A 54 -74.14 -36.02 -30.76
C LYS A 54 -75.20 -35.71 -29.67
N GLY A 55 -74.88 -34.78 -28.76
CA GLY A 55 -75.72 -34.42 -27.60
C GLY A 55 -75.36 -35.11 -26.28
N SER A 56 -74.39 -36.04 -26.29
CA SER A 56 -73.85 -36.67 -25.09
C SER A 56 -73.10 -35.69 -24.20
N LYS A 57 -73.18 -35.87 -22.87
CA LYS A 57 -72.44 -35.05 -21.91
C LYS A 57 -71.14 -35.76 -21.52
N VAL A 58 -70.00 -35.15 -21.84
CA VAL A 58 -68.66 -35.63 -21.49
C VAL A 58 -68.03 -34.72 -20.44
N VAL A 59 -67.50 -35.30 -19.38
CA VAL A 59 -66.81 -34.57 -18.30
C VAL A 59 -65.37 -35.06 -18.18
N PHE A 60 -64.42 -34.15 -18.38
CA PHE A 60 -62.99 -34.36 -18.17
C PHE A 60 -62.60 -33.98 -16.73
N PRO A 61 -61.57 -34.60 -16.13
CA PRO A 61 -61.08 -34.24 -14.81
C PRO A 61 -60.49 -32.82 -14.82
N GLU A 62 -60.90 -32.02 -13.85
CA GLU A 62 -60.29 -30.73 -13.54
C GLU A 62 -59.49 -30.91 -12.25
N SER A 63 -58.17 -30.86 -12.37
CA SER A 63 -57.22 -30.96 -11.26
C SER A 63 -56.05 -30.01 -11.57
N GLU A 64 -55.30 -29.61 -10.54
CA GLU A 64 -54.05 -28.87 -10.69
C GLU A 64 -52.85 -29.80 -10.92
N THR A 65 -53.00 -31.08 -10.59
CA THR A 65 -51.97 -32.12 -10.76
C THR A 65 -52.56 -33.42 -11.28
N LEU A 66 -51.75 -34.21 -12.00
CA LEU A 66 -52.09 -35.58 -12.44
C LEU A 66 -51.10 -36.56 -11.80
N GLY A 67 -51.44 -37.02 -10.59
CA GLY A 67 -50.52 -37.80 -9.78
C GLY A 67 -49.33 -36.92 -9.33
N PRO A 68 -48.08 -37.35 -9.51
CA PRO A 68 -46.90 -36.57 -9.13
C PRO A 68 -46.50 -35.49 -10.15
N LEU A 69 -47.19 -35.37 -11.29
CA LEU A 69 -46.91 -34.40 -12.35
C LEU A 69 -47.80 -33.14 -12.19
N GLU A 70 -47.21 -31.97 -12.37
CA GLU A 70 -47.92 -30.68 -12.28
C GLU A 70 -48.52 -30.28 -13.63
N ILE A 71 -49.75 -29.75 -13.64
CA ILE A 71 -50.37 -29.19 -14.85
C ILE A 71 -49.96 -27.72 -14.99
N LEU A 72 -49.17 -27.40 -16.01
CA LEU A 72 -48.84 -26.01 -16.37
C LEU A 72 -50.01 -25.33 -17.07
N THR A 73 -50.62 -26.03 -18.03
CA THR A 73 -51.68 -25.47 -18.87
C THR A 73 -52.75 -26.53 -19.15
N SER A 74 -54.02 -26.17 -18.95
CA SER A 74 -55.18 -26.99 -19.34
C SER A 74 -55.87 -26.34 -20.53
N PHE A 75 -55.72 -26.92 -21.73
CA PHE A 75 -56.28 -26.34 -22.95
C PHE A 75 -57.80 -26.55 -23.04
N PRO A 76 -58.56 -25.66 -23.71
CA PRO A 76 -59.99 -25.89 -23.95
C PRO A 76 -60.23 -27.18 -24.73
N VAL A 77 -61.40 -27.80 -24.56
CA VAL A 77 -61.77 -29.03 -25.28
C VAL A 77 -61.98 -28.70 -26.75
N ASP A 78 -61.23 -29.37 -27.62
CA ASP A 78 -61.42 -29.30 -29.07
C ASP A 78 -62.50 -30.30 -29.51
N THR A 79 -63.32 -29.93 -30.47
CA THR A 79 -64.53 -30.66 -30.88
C THR A 79 -64.55 -30.84 -32.39
N ILE A 80 -64.50 -32.09 -32.84
CA ILE A 80 -64.59 -32.47 -34.25
C ILE A 80 -65.91 -33.21 -34.46
N GLU A 81 -66.85 -32.59 -35.18
CA GLU A 81 -68.11 -33.24 -35.55
C GLU A 81 -67.91 -34.20 -36.73
N LYS A 82 -68.37 -35.45 -36.57
CA LYS A 82 -68.54 -36.45 -37.63
C LYS A 82 -70.02 -36.86 -37.64
N ASP A 83 -70.60 -37.15 -38.80
CA ASP A 83 -72.05 -37.32 -39.04
C ASP A 83 -72.93 -37.62 -37.80
N ASN A 84 -72.69 -38.75 -37.10
CA ASN A 84 -73.44 -39.17 -35.90
C ASN A 84 -72.66 -39.11 -34.57
N PHE A 85 -71.37 -38.78 -34.58
CA PHE A 85 -70.49 -38.80 -33.41
C PHE A 85 -69.66 -37.52 -33.29
N VAL A 86 -69.45 -37.07 -32.07
CA VAL A 86 -68.57 -35.96 -31.76
C VAL A 86 -67.28 -36.51 -31.16
N GLU A 87 -66.15 -36.15 -31.74
CA GLU A 87 -64.83 -36.45 -31.20
C GLU A 87 -64.36 -35.25 -30.36
N LEU A 88 -64.14 -35.48 -29.08
CA LEU A 88 -63.67 -34.48 -28.12
C LEU A 88 -62.23 -34.75 -27.75
N ILE A 89 -61.39 -33.72 -27.80
CA ILE A 89 -59.97 -33.81 -27.47
C ILE A 89 -59.66 -32.81 -26.36
N LYS A 90 -59.15 -33.30 -25.23
CA LYS A 90 -58.68 -32.48 -24.11
C LYS A 90 -57.18 -32.66 -23.95
N THR A 91 -56.43 -31.57 -23.97
CA THR A 91 -54.98 -31.58 -23.84
C THR A 91 -54.52 -30.86 -22.57
N TYR A 92 -53.56 -31.45 -21.88
CA TYR A 92 -52.89 -30.92 -20.69
C TYR A 92 -51.39 -30.82 -20.97
N GLU A 93 -50.78 -29.74 -20.51
CA GLU A 93 -49.34 -29.57 -20.48
C GLU A 93 -48.84 -29.92 -19.08
N LEU A 94 -48.00 -30.95 -18.96
CA LEU A 94 -47.53 -31.48 -17.67
C LEU A 94 -46.02 -31.26 -17.52
N THR A 95 -45.52 -31.04 -16.30
CA THR A 95 -44.08 -30.96 -16.03
C THR A 95 -43.71 -31.58 -14.68
N GLN A 96 -42.40 -31.73 -14.43
CA GLN A 96 -41.85 -32.15 -13.15
C GLN A 96 -40.49 -31.48 -12.88
N PHE A 97 -40.27 -31.05 -11.64
CA PHE A 97 -39.06 -30.35 -11.21
C PHE A 97 -38.01 -31.23 -10.54
N ASP A 98 -38.37 -32.47 -10.23
CA ASP A 98 -37.48 -33.46 -9.63
C ASP A 98 -37.09 -34.57 -10.63
N GLU A 99 -35.87 -35.10 -10.51
CA GLU A 99 -35.42 -36.24 -11.32
C GLU A 99 -36.09 -37.54 -10.85
N GLY A 100 -36.49 -38.40 -11.80
CA GLY A 100 -37.10 -39.68 -11.46
C GLY A 100 -38.06 -40.22 -12.51
N SER A 101 -38.63 -41.39 -12.20
CA SER A 101 -39.66 -42.02 -13.02
C SER A 101 -41.03 -41.85 -12.36
N TYR A 102 -41.90 -41.09 -13.01
CA TYR A 102 -43.22 -40.70 -12.54
C TYR A 102 -44.31 -41.35 -13.41
N THR A 103 -45.50 -41.57 -12.88
CA THR A 103 -46.59 -42.21 -13.62
C THR A 103 -47.85 -41.35 -13.57
N ILE A 104 -48.40 -41.04 -14.74
CA ILE A 104 -49.72 -40.43 -14.90
C ILE A 104 -50.75 -41.52 -14.51
N PRO A 105 -51.57 -41.30 -13.47
CA PRO A 105 -52.52 -42.30 -13.00
C PRO A 105 -53.70 -42.45 -13.98
N GLU A 106 -54.45 -43.54 -13.85
CA GLU A 106 -55.71 -43.74 -14.57
C GLU A 106 -56.74 -42.67 -14.13
N LEU A 107 -57.20 -41.86 -15.07
CA LEU A 107 -58.15 -40.78 -14.83
C LEU A 107 -59.57 -41.21 -15.20
N PRO A 108 -60.58 -40.92 -14.36
CA PRO A 108 -61.97 -41.21 -14.68
C PRO A 108 -62.54 -40.17 -15.65
N ILE A 109 -63.15 -40.65 -16.74
CA ILE A 109 -63.88 -39.85 -17.73
C ILE A 109 -65.33 -40.30 -17.75
N ILE A 110 -66.27 -39.38 -17.60
CA ILE A 110 -67.71 -39.71 -17.60
C ILE A 110 -68.31 -39.35 -18.95
N ILE A 111 -68.84 -40.36 -19.65
CA ILE A 111 -69.54 -40.23 -20.94
C ILE A 111 -70.95 -40.80 -20.75
N ASP A 112 -71.99 -39.98 -20.90
CA ASP A 112 -73.40 -40.39 -20.75
C ASP A 112 -73.66 -41.22 -19.47
N SER A 113 -73.17 -40.70 -18.35
CA SER A 113 -73.30 -41.32 -17.02
C SER A 113 -72.59 -42.68 -16.85
N LYS A 114 -71.75 -43.09 -17.79
CA LYS A 114 -70.84 -44.23 -17.65
C LYS A 114 -69.40 -43.75 -17.44
N MET A 115 -68.70 -44.39 -16.51
CA MET A 115 -67.31 -44.07 -16.18
C MET A 115 -66.36 -44.94 -17.01
N PHE A 116 -65.44 -44.28 -17.72
CA PHE A 116 -64.30 -44.87 -18.41
C PHE A 116 -63.02 -44.41 -17.72
N LYS A 117 -61.93 -45.14 -17.91
CA LYS A 117 -60.62 -44.82 -17.34
C LYS A 117 -59.58 -44.68 -18.43
N THR A 118 -58.71 -43.68 -18.31
CA THR A 118 -57.56 -43.52 -19.20
C THR A 118 -56.47 -44.54 -18.91
N ASP A 119 -55.54 -44.69 -19.84
CA ASP A 119 -54.35 -45.51 -19.63
C ASP A 119 -53.39 -44.85 -18.64
N SER A 120 -52.67 -45.68 -17.88
CA SER A 120 -51.58 -45.25 -16.99
C SER A 120 -50.28 -45.17 -17.77
N ILE A 121 -49.61 -44.01 -17.79
CA ILE A 121 -48.41 -43.77 -18.61
C ILE A 121 -47.23 -43.36 -17.74
N ARG A 122 -46.07 -44.01 -17.91
CA ARG A 122 -44.83 -43.69 -17.18
C ARG A 122 -43.98 -42.68 -17.97
N ILE A 123 -43.55 -41.63 -17.26
CA ILE A 123 -42.69 -40.54 -17.75
C ILE A 123 -41.37 -40.57 -16.97
N ASN A 124 -40.25 -40.41 -17.66
CA ASN A 124 -38.92 -40.40 -17.09
C ASN A 124 -38.29 -39.00 -17.20
N VAL A 125 -37.90 -38.43 -16.07
CA VAL A 125 -37.38 -37.07 -15.94
C VAL A 125 -35.88 -37.14 -15.65
N GLN A 126 -35.09 -36.61 -16.57
CA GLN A 126 -33.63 -36.63 -16.52
C GLN A 126 -33.07 -35.28 -16.09
N ASN A 127 -31.99 -35.31 -15.33
CA ASN A 127 -31.27 -34.10 -14.96
C ASN A 127 -30.45 -33.53 -16.12
N VAL A 128 -30.21 -32.21 -16.09
CA VAL A 128 -29.35 -31.52 -17.05
C VAL A 128 -27.91 -31.59 -16.54
N VAL A 129 -27.06 -32.36 -17.19
CA VAL A 129 -25.64 -32.46 -16.81
C VAL A 129 -24.94 -31.13 -17.11
N VAL A 130 -24.61 -30.37 -16.06
CA VAL A 130 -23.74 -29.19 -16.13
C VAL A 130 -22.30 -29.64 -15.99
N ASP A 131 -21.49 -29.49 -17.04
CA ASP A 131 -20.07 -29.86 -17.07
C ASP A 131 -19.24 -28.85 -16.27
N THR A 132 -19.17 -29.03 -14.95
CA THR A 132 -18.44 -28.15 -14.02
C THR A 132 -16.93 -28.28 -14.13
N LEU A 133 -16.40 -29.30 -14.82
CA LEU A 133 -14.96 -29.60 -14.91
C LEU A 133 -14.20 -28.74 -15.93
N LYS A 134 -14.89 -28.00 -16.81
CA LYS A 134 -14.24 -27.09 -17.78
C LYS A 134 -14.12 -25.65 -17.30
N THR A 135 -14.66 -25.34 -16.12
CA THR A 135 -14.59 -23.99 -15.55
C THR A 135 -13.67 -24.06 -14.34
N PRO A 136 -12.44 -23.51 -14.39
CA PRO A 136 -11.61 -23.46 -13.20
C PRO A 136 -12.37 -22.69 -12.11
N LEU A 137 -12.40 -23.25 -10.88
CA LEU A 137 -12.87 -22.49 -9.72
C LEU A 137 -11.91 -21.31 -9.54
N TYR A 138 -12.39 -20.12 -9.89
CA TYR A 138 -11.68 -18.89 -9.57
C TYR A 138 -11.91 -18.60 -8.09
N ASP A 139 -10.82 -18.24 -7.41
CA ASP A 139 -10.87 -17.79 -6.03
C ASP A 139 -11.82 -16.59 -5.88
N ILE A 140 -12.44 -16.44 -4.70
CA ILE A 140 -13.36 -15.33 -4.44
C ILE A 140 -12.54 -14.04 -4.51
N LYS A 141 -12.69 -13.28 -5.61
CA LYS A 141 -12.02 -11.99 -5.75
C LYS A 141 -12.45 -11.10 -4.59
N SER A 142 -11.45 -10.63 -3.82
CA SER A 142 -11.65 -9.59 -2.84
C SER A 142 -12.29 -8.36 -3.48
N ILE A 143 -13.14 -7.66 -2.72
CA ILE A 143 -13.81 -6.44 -3.17
C ILE A 143 -12.71 -5.46 -3.61
N SER A 144 -12.54 -5.26 -4.91
CA SER A 144 -11.51 -4.34 -5.40
C SER A 144 -11.86 -2.95 -4.87
N LYS A 145 -10.97 -2.36 -4.07
CA LYS A 145 -11.07 -0.94 -3.73
C LYS A 145 -11.19 -0.19 -5.06
N THR A 146 -12.36 0.43 -5.23
CA THR A 146 -12.72 1.44 -6.22
C THR A 146 -11.53 2.04 -6.95
N GLY A 147 -11.57 1.96 -8.29
CA GLY A 147 -10.87 2.79 -9.28
C GLY A 147 -9.44 3.18 -8.93
N ALA A 148 -8.46 2.63 -9.67
CA ALA A 148 -7.09 3.12 -9.63
C ALA A 148 -7.09 4.66 -9.73
N ALA A 149 -6.85 5.34 -8.61
CA ALA A 149 -6.52 6.74 -8.59
C ALA A 149 -5.33 6.93 -9.54
N PRO A 150 -5.29 8.01 -10.35
CA PRO A 150 -4.14 8.26 -11.21
C PRO A 150 -2.88 8.18 -10.35
N SER A 151 -1.96 7.30 -10.74
CA SER A 151 -0.64 7.05 -10.13
C SER A 151 -0.26 8.15 -9.16
N THR A 152 -0.53 7.93 -7.87
CA THR A 152 -0.36 8.99 -6.86
C THR A 152 1.10 9.47 -6.87
N ASN A 153 2.06 8.66 -7.33
CA ASN A 153 3.50 8.93 -7.34
C ASN A 153 3.98 10.19 -8.09
N TRP A 154 3.14 10.88 -8.88
CA TRP A 154 3.53 12.11 -9.57
C TRP A 154 3.99 13.22 -8.62
N TYR A 155 3.47 13.26 -7.38
CA TYR A 155 3.88 14.27 -6.40
C TYR A 155 5.35 14.12 -5.99
N TYR A 156 5.94 12.91 -6.03
CA TYR A 156 7.39 12.74 -5.80
C TYR A 156 8.22 13.43 -6.87
N LEU A 157 7.78 13.35 -8.14
CA LEU A 157 8.42 14.07 -9.24
C LEU A 157 8.29 15.59 -9.06
N ALA A 158 7.12 16.06 -8.58
CA ALA A 158 6.91 17.46 -8.25
C ALA A 158 7.82 17.93 -7.09
N PHE A 159 8.00 17.13 -6.04
CA PHE A 159 8.92 17.44 -4.94
C PHE A 159 10.39 17.43 -5.37
N LEU A 160 10.76 16.54 -6.29
CA LEU A 160 12.12 16.49 -6.85
C LEU A 160 12.40 17.74 -7.70
N LEU A 161 11.45 18.15 -8.54
CA LEU A 161 11.52 19.43 -9.27
C LEU A 161 11.58 20.64 -8.32
N LEU A 162 10.82 20.62 -7.22
CA LEU A 162 10.85 21.67 -6.21
C LEU A 162 12.21 21.75 -5.52
N ALA A 163 12.85 20.62 -5.19
CA ALA A 163 14.18 20.58 -4.60
C ALA A 163 15.26 21.19 -5.52
N ILE A 164 15.11 21.01 -6.83
CA ILE A 164 15.99 21.65 -7.83
C ILE A 164 15.72 23.16 -7.88
N LEU A 165 14.44 23.56 -7.92
CA LEU A 165 14.04 24.97 -7.95
C LEU A 165 14.57 25.74 -6.73
N ILE A 166 14.49 25.17 -5.53
CA ILE A 166 15.05 25.72 -4.29
C ILE A 166 16.56 25.94 -4.44
N GLY A 167 17.29 24.96 -4.98
CA GLY A 167 18.72 25.10 -5.27
C GLY A 167 19.02 26.28 -6.20
N VAL A 168 18.24 26.45 -7.27
CA VAL A 168 18.39 27.58 -8.21
C VAL A 168 18.13 28.92 -7.52
N VAL A 169 17.08 29.02 -6.69
CA VAL A 169 16.76 30.25 -5.95
C VAL A 169 17.89 30.61 -4.98
N ILE A 170 18.41 29.64 -4.22
CA ILE A 170 19.54 29.85 -3.30
C ILE A 170 20.78 30.29 -4.08
N TYR A 171 21.06 29.70 -5.24
CA TYR A 171 22.16 30.12 -6.10
C TYR A 171 22.04 31.59 -6.50
N PHE A 172 20.87 32.02 -6.97
CA PHE A 172 20.65 33.42 -7.35
C PHE A 172 20.74 34.37 -6.15
N PHE A 173 20.26 33.95 -4.99
CA PHE A 173 20.35 34.73 -3.76
C PHE A 173 21.80 34.93 -3.31
N ILE A 174 22.59 33.85 -3.25
CA ILE A 174 24.02 33.90 -2.92
C ILE A 174 24.79 34.71 -3.97
N LYS A 175 24.50 34.51 -5.26
CA LYS A 175 25.09 35.31 -6.34
C LYS A 175 24.82 36.80 -6.11
N LYS A 176 23.57 37.18 -5.86
CA LYS A 176 23.19 38.58 -5.62
C LYS A 176 23.90 39.17 -4.40
N LEU A 177 24.08 38.40 -3.32
CA LEU A 177 24.82 38.84 -2.13
C LEU A 177 26.32 38.98 -2.40
N GLN A 178 26.92 38.01 -3.09
CA GLN A 178 28.35 38.05 -3.44
C GLN A 178 28.66 39.16 -4.44
N ASP A 179 27.77 39.41 -5.40
CA ASP A 179 27.95 40.43 -6.42
C ASP A 179 27.87 41.84 -5.80
N LYS A 180 27.06 42.05 -4.75
CA LYS A 180 27.10 43.29 -3.95
C LYS A 180 28.43 43.48 -3.22
N ASN A 181 29.07 42.39 -2.81
CA ASN A 181 30.37 42.40 -2.13
C ASN A 181 31.56 42.38 -3.11
N LEU A 182 31.33 42.47 -4.44
CA LEU A 182 32.40 42.64 -5.43
C LEU A 182 33.13 43.98 -5.27
N THR A 183 32.46 45.00 -4.71
CA THR A 183 33.08 46.29 -4.37
C THR A 183 34.24 46.14 -3.37
N GLU A 184 34.29 45.05 -2.60
CA GLU A 184 35.44 44.73 -1.73
C GLU A 184 36.64 44.11 -2.45
N ASP A 185 36.50 43.64 -3.70
CA ASP A 185 37.66 43.09 -4.45
C ASP A 185 38.70 44.20 -4.77
N ASP A 186 38.29 45.47 -4.76
CA ASP A 186 39.18 46.64 -4.79
C ASP A 186 40.19 46.66 -3.63
N LYS A 187 39.91 45.95 -2.52
CA LYS A 187 40.82 45.86 -1.37
C LYS A 187 42.11 45.08 -1.69
N TYR A 188 42.05 44.16 -2.65
CA TYR A 188 43.18 43.30 -3.02
C TYR A 188 43.90 43.75 -4.29
N SER A 189 43.29 44.64 -5.09
CA SER A 189 43.96 45.30 -6.21
C SER A 189 45.15 46.11 -5.72
N THR A 190 46.19 46.19 -6.55
CA THR A 190 47.32 47.08 -6.27
C THR A 190 46.86 48.54 -6.45
N PRO A 191 47.46 49.51 -5.73
CA PRO A 191 47.24 50.94 -5.95
C PRO A 191 47.29 51.32 -7.44
N PHE A 192 48.27 50.75 -8.16
CA PHE A 192 48.42 50.92 -9.60
C PHE A 192 47.24 50.37 -10.42
N GLU A 193 46.86 49.09 -10.22
CA GLU A 193 45.73 48.46 -10.94
C GLU A 193 44.42 49.21 -10.68
N LYS A 194 44.23 49.67 -9.44
CA LYS A 194 43.07 50.49 -9.03
C LYS A 194 43.05 51.84 -9.75
N ALA A 195 44.18 52.54 -9.81
CA ALA A 195 44.28 53.84 -10.47
C ALA A 195 44.07 53.73 -12.00
N VAL A 196 44.70 52.76 -12.65
CA VAL A 196 44.53 52.49 -14.09
C VAL A 196 43.07 52.13 -14.41
N THR A 197 42.45 51.26 -13.62
CA THR A 197 41.04 50.86 -13.83
C THR A 197 40.11 52.05 -13.68
N LYS A 198 40.31 52.89 -12.65
CA LYS A 198 39.49 54.09 -12.43
C LYS A 198 39.70 55.15 -13.52
N LEU A 199 40.92 55.36 -13.99
CA LEU A 199 41.19 56.27 -15.10
C LEU A 199 40.52 55.79 -16.40
N LYS A 200 40.58 54.49 -16.68
CA LYS A 200 39.91 53.91 -17.84
C LYS A 200 38.39 54.06 -17.76
N GLN A 201 37.80 53.79 -16.59
CA GLN A 201 36.36 54.02 -16.36
C GLN A 201 35.98 55.51 -16.51
N LEU A 202 36.83 56.41 -16.04
CA LEU A 202 36.65 57.84 -16.16
C LEU A 202 36.69 58.28 -17.63
N GLU A 203 37.63 57.75 -18.41
CA GLU A 203 37.75 57.97 -19.86
C GLU A 203 36.54 57.42 -20.63
N GLU A 204 36.06 56.22 -20.29
CA GLU A 204 34.86 55.59 -20.88
C GLU A 204 33.57 56.38 -20.59
N LYS A 205 33.44 57.00 -19.40
CA LYS A 205 32.26 57.82 -19.04
C LYS A 205 32.12 59.07 -19.91
N GLN A 206 33.20 59.57 -20.52
CA GLN A 206 33.22 60.76 -21.38
C GLN A 206 32.47 61.98 -20.80
N ASN A 207 32.53 62.18 -19.47
CA ASN A 207 31.73 63.17 -18.74
C ASN A 207 31.95 64.63 -19.23
N TRP A 208 33.10 64.95 -19.83
CA TRP A 208 33.44 66.27 -20.34
C TRP A 208 32.72 66.65 -21.64
N THR A 209 32.25 65.66 -22.42
CA THR A 209 31.50 65.86 -23.69
C THR A 209 30.17 66.59 -23.50
N ARG A 210 29.70 66.71 -22.24
CA ARG A 210 28.48 67.45 -21.87
C ARG A 210 28.71 68.95 -21.68
N GLY A 211 29.90 69.47 -22.01
CA GLY A 211 30.25 70.88 -21.90
C GLY A 211 30.65 71.32 -20.49
N ASP A 212 30.94 70.38 -19.58
CA ASP A 212 31.48 70.66 -18.24
C ASP A 212 32.68 69.75 -17.93
N ALA A 213 33.88 70.32 -17.97
CA ALA A 213 35.13 69.62 -17.67
C ALA A 213 35.41 69.47 -16.16
N LYS A 214 34.67 70.18 -15.29
CA LYS A 214 34.97 70.21 -13.85
C LYS A 214 34.80 68.85 -13.16
N PRO A 215 33.70 68.09 -13.36
CA PRO A 215 33.56 66.76 -12.76
C PRO A 215 34.68 65.82 -13.20
N TYR A 216 35.09 65.93 -14.47
CA TYR A 216 36.15 65.10 -15.04
C TYR A 216 37.52 65.37 -14.41
N TYR A 217 37.96 66.64 -14.36
CA TYR A 217 39.22 67.00 -13.71
C TYR A 217 39.20 66.76 -12.19
N SER A 218 38.02 66.81 -11.56
CA SER A 218 37.86 66.43 -10.15
C SER A 218 38.14 64.95 -9.95
N GLU A 219 37.44 64.07 -10.67
CA GLU A 219 37.64 62.62 -10.57
C GLU A 219 39.06 62.21 -11.00
N MET A 220 39.63 62.80 -12.06
CA MET A 220 40.98 62.49 -12.56
C MET A 220 42.05 62.81 -11.51
N THR A 221 42.02 64.03 -10.95
CA THR A 221 43.02 64.43 -9.96
C THR A 221 42.84 63.72 -8.63
N ASP A 222 41.61 63.37 -8.26
CA ASP A 222 41.34 62.54 -7.08
C ASP A 222 41.88 61.11 -7.27
N ILE A 223 41.82 60.53 -8.46
CA ILE A 223 42.45 59.23 -8.77
C ILE A 223 43.97 59.32 -8.67
N ALA A 224 44.58 60.38 -9.22
CA ALA A 224 46.04 60.55 -9.16
C ALA A 224 46.53 60.77 -7.71
N ARG A 225 45.84 61.61 -6.92
CA ARG A 225 46.14 61.80 -5.49
C ARG A 225 45.91 60.52 -4.70
N ALA A 226 44.83 59.79 -4.95
CA ALA A 226 44.56 58.50 -4.33
C ALA A 226 45.67 57.48 -4.57
N PHE A 227 46.20 57.42 -5.80
CA PHE A 227 47.30 56.53 -6.14
C PHE A 227 48.56 56.86 -5.34
N ILE A 228 48.90 58.15 -5.24
CA ILE A 228 50.05 58.63 -4.46
C ILE A 228 49.88 58.29 -2.98
N GLU A 229 48.68 58.52 -2.43
CA GLU A 229 48.32 58.21 -1.05
C GLU A 229 48.42 56.71 -0.75
N ASP A 230 47.80 55.87 -1.59
CA ASP A 230 47.81 54.41 -1.46
C ASP A 230 49.23 53.83 -1.66
N THR A 231 50.11 54.49 -2.42
CA THR A 231 51.48 54.01 -2.73
C THR A 231 52.52 54.45 -1.69
N PHE A 232 52.43 55.69 -1.24
CA PHE A 232 53.44 56.29 -0.38
C PHE A 232 52.99 56.51 1.07
N GLY A 233 51.70 56.36 1.37
CA GLY A 233 51.13 56.57 2.71
C GLY A 233 51.05 58.05 3.12
N ILE A 234 51.02 58.96 2.15
CA ILE A 234 50.87 60.41 2.38
C ILE A 234 49.43 60.83 2.10
N SER A 235 48.81 61.67 2.93
CA SER A 235 47.41 62.12 2.75
C SER A 235 47.20 63.06 1.56
N ALA A 236 47.57 62.63 0.34
CA ALA A 236 47.63 63.47 -0.85
C ALA A 236 46.29 64.08 -1.24
N ARG A 237 45.15 63.45 -0.91
CA ARG A 237 43.82 64.00 -1.17
C ARG A 237 43.46 65.22 -0.32
N GLU A 238 44.08 65.34 0.85
CA GLU A 238 43.82 66.42 1.80
C GLU A 238 44.77 67.61 1.59
N LEU A 239 45.77 67.44 0.72
CA LEU A 239 46.81 68.43 0.44
C LEU A 239 46.43 69.33 -0.75
N THR A 240 46.89 70.57 -0.69
CA THR A 240 46.83 71.46 -1.86
C THR A 240 47.72 70.96 -2.99
N THR A 241 47.53 71.46 -4.21
CA THR A 241 48.36 71.10 -5.37
C THR A 241 49.85 71.38 -5.13
N PHE A 242 50.19 72.52 -4.52
CA PHE A 242 51.56 72.88 -4.19
C PHE A 242 52.18 71.93 -3.14
N GLU A 243 51.44 71.61 -2.08
CA GLU A 243 51.88 70.70 -1.03
C GLU A 243 52.02 69.27 -1.55
N THR A 244 51.08 68.80 -2.37
CA THR A 244 51.10 67.47 -2.99
C THR A 244 52.40 67.27 -3.78
N VAL A 245 52.74 68.21 -4.65
CA VAL A 245 53.97 68.13 -5.48
C VAL A 245 55.22 68.22 -4.61
N SER A 246 55.23 69.08 -3.59
CA SER A 246 56.37 69.27 -2.70
C SER A 246 56.63 68.04 -1.83
N ILE A 247 55.58 67.47 -1.23
CA ILE A 247 55.67 66.25 -0.42
C ILE A 247 56.05 65.06 -1.30
N LEU A 248 55.46 64.92 -2.49
CA LEU A 248 55.86 63.87 -3.44
C LEU A 248 57.34 63.94 -3.78
N LYS A 249 57.89 65.14 -4.08
CA LYS A 249 59.34 65.31 -4.33
C LYS A 249 60.20 64.89 -3.14
N ASN A 250 59.81 65.28 -1.93
CA ASN A 250 60.53 64.89 -0.72
C ASN A 250 60.47 63.38 -0.51
N THR A 251 59.29 62.77 -0.63
CA THR A 251 59.13 61.31 -0.49
C THR A 251 59.92 60.52 -1.53
N LEU A 252 59.97 60.97 -2.78
CA LEU A 252 60.77 60.34 -3.83
C LEU A 252 62.27 60.41 -3.49
N ARG A 253 62.74 61.54 -2.95
CA ARG A 253 64.13 61.70 -2.49
C ARG A 253 64.43 60.81 -1.29
N ASP A 254 63.57 60.81 -0.28
CA ASP A 254 63.76 60.07 0.97
C ASP A 254 63.74 58.55 0.75
N LYS A 255 62.97 58.07 -0.24
CA LYS A 255 62.93 56.66 -0.66
C LYS A 255 63.93 56.32 -1.77
N GLU A 256 64.81 57.24 -2.15
CA GLU A 256 65.83 57.11 -3.21
C GLU A 256 65.26 56.68 -4.59
N ILE A 257 64.03 57.09 -4.91
CA ILE A 257 63.33 56.73 -6.14
C ILE A 257 63.76 57.71 -7.25
N LYS A 258 64.38 57.18 -8.32
CA LYS A 258 64.82 57.97 -9.47
C LYS A 258 63.70 58.09 -10.50
N ILE A 259 63.13 59.29 -10.62
CA ILE A 259 62.16 59.66 -11.65
C ILE A 259 62.67 60.91 -12.38
N ASP A 260 62.46 61.00 -13.69
CA ASP A 260 62.79 62.19 -14.46
C ASP A 260 62.05 63.42 -13.87
N PRO A 261 62.77 64.50 -13.49
CA PRO A 261 62.16 65.75 -13.02
C PRO A 261 61.06 66.30 -13.95
N LYS A 262 61.12 65.99 -15.24
CA LYS A 262 60.10 66.34 -16.22
C LYS A 262 58.72 65.76 -15.87
N ILE A 263 58.65 64.50 -15.39
CA ILE A 263 57.40 63.82 -15.01
C ILE A 263 56.73 64.53 -13.84
N ILE A 264 57.52 64.96 -12.85
CA ILE A 264 57.00 65.71 -11.70
C ILE A 264 56.49 67.10 -12.11
N ASN A 265 57.16 67.73 -13.08
CA ASN A 265 56.70 69.00 -13.64
C ASN A 265 55.43 68.84 -14.48
N GLU A 266 55.30 67.74 -15.22
CA GLU A 266 54.07 67.39 -15.94
C GLU A 266 52.92 67.13 -14.97
N PHE A 267 53.17 66.43 -13.86
CA PHE A 267 52.17 66.24 -12.80
C PHE A 267 51.71 67.57 -12.21
N LYS A 268 52.64 68.46 -11.89
CA LYS A 268 52.31 69.82 -11.42
C LYS A 268 51.44 70.56 -12.44
N ARG A 269 51.79 70.53 -13.72
CA ARG A 269 51.01 71.19 -14.79
C ARG A 269 49.60 70.65 -14.88
N VAL A 270 49.42 69.32 -14.81
CA VAL A 270 48.08 68.70 -14.85
C VAL A 270 47.24 69.13 -13.64
N LEU A 271 47.82 69.18 -12.44
CA LEU A 271 47.12 69.65 -11.24
C LEU A 271 46.80 71.16 -11.30
N ASP A 272 47.72 71.99 -11.80
CA ASP A 272 47.50 73.43 -11.99
C ASP A 272 46.35 73.67 -13.00
N THR A 273 46.31 72.93 -14.12
CA THR A 273 45.20 72.96 -15.08
C THR A 273 43.89 72.55 -14.41
N ALA A 274 43.90 71.48 -13.60
CA ALA A 274 42.71 71.03 -12.89
C ALA A 274 42.17 72.10 -11.92
N ASP A 275 43.05 72.81 -11.23
CA ASP A 275 42.66 73.90 -10.32
C ASP A 275 42.05 75.08 -11.10
N LEU A 276 42.59 75.43 -12.28
CA LEU A 276 41.98 76.42 -13.19
C LEU A 276 40.58 76.01 -13.65
N VAL A 277 40.37 74.73 -13.97
CA VAL A 277 39.05 74.21 -14.34
C VAL A 277 38.09 74.26 -13.14
N LYS A 278 38.53 73.85 -11.96
CA LYS A 278 37.70 73.75 -10.74
C LYS A 278 37.29 75.10 -10.16
N PHE A 279 38.23 76.05 -10.12
CA PHE A 279 38.09 77.32 -9.39
C PHE A 279 37.95 78.53 -10.32
N ALA A 280 38.63 78.53 -11.47
CA ALA A 280 38.58 79.63 -12.45
C ALA A 280 37.60 79.39 -13.61
N LYS A 281 36.85 78.27 -13.59
CA LYS A 281 35.87 77.88 -14.63
C LYS A 281 36.47 77.81 -16.04
N SER A 282 37.76 77.47 -16.15
CA SER A 282 38.41 77.22 -17.45
C SER A 282 37.77 76.02 -18.15
N GLN A 283 37.62 76.07 -19.48
CA GLN A 283 37.20 74.95 -20.32
C GLN A 283 38.30 74.61 -21.33
N PRO A 284 39.17 73.64 -21.01
CA PRO A 284 40.15 73.10 -21.94
C PRO A 284 39.46 72.43 -23.13
N ALA A 285 40.13 72.42 -24.28
CA ALA A 285 39.62 71.71 -25.46
C ALA A 285 39.74 70.19 -25.28
N ASP A 286 38.90 69.41 -25.98
CA ASP A 286 38.84 67.95 -25.82
C ASP A 286 40.20 67.24 -26.00
N ASN A 287 41.04 67.75 -26.91
CA ASN A 287 42.39 67.26 -27.14
C ASN A 287 43.33 67.53 -25.95
N GLU A 288 43.15 68.64 -25.24
CA GLU A 288 43.90 68.96 -24.02
C GLU A 288 43.48 68.05 -22.87
N ILE A 289 42.17 67.77 -22.74
CA ILE A 289 41.62 66.86 -21.72
C ILE A 289 42.15 65.44 -21.94
N ALA A 290 42.13 64.94 -23.17
CA ALA A 290 42.70 63.64 -23.52
C ALA A 290 44.21 63.60 -23.26
N ALA A 291 44.94 64.65 -23.64
CA ALA A 291 46.38 64.75 -23.40
C ALA A 291 46.73 64.76 -21.91
N ASP A 292 45.98 65.48 -21.08
CA ASP A 292 46.17 65.51 -19.62
C ASP A 292 45.83 64.18 -18.96
N THR A 293 44.84 63.45 -19.50
CA THR A 293 44.51 62.08 -19.08
C THR A 293 45.67 61.13 -19.39
N SER A 294 46.21 61.16 -20.60
CA SER A 294 47.37 60.35 -20.99
C SER A 294 48.63 60.71 -20.19
N LYS A 295 48.87 62.01 -19.90
CA LYS A 295 49.95 62.43 -19.00
C LYS A 295 49.76 61.83 -17.60
N THR A 296 48.55 61.86 -17.07
CA THR A 296 48.22 61.26 -15.75
C THR A 296 48.48 59.76 -15.73
N GLN A 297 48.08 59.03 -16.77
CA GLN A 297 48.38 57.61 -16.93
C GLN A 297 49.90 57.35 -16.99
N ASN A 298 50.64 58.15 -17.75
CA ASN A 298 52.10 58.06 -17.84
C ASN A 298 52.77 58.31 -16.49
N ILE A 299 52.34 59.33 -15.74
CA ILE A 299 52.88 59.62 -14.40
C ILE A 299 52.68 58.43 -13.46
N ILE A 300 51.49 57.81 -13.46
CA ILE A 300 51.20 56.62 -12.65
C ILE A 300 52.07 55.42 -13.08
N ASN A 301 52.26 55.23 -14.39
CA ASN A 301 53.12 54.18 -14.94
C ASN A 301 54.59 54.37 -14.56
N GLU A 302 55.12 55.57 -14.70
CA GLU A 302 56.51 55.92 -14.36
C GLU A 302 56.76 55.74 -12.86
N ILE A 303 55.85 56.22 -12.00
CA ILE A 303 55.97 56.05 -10.55
C ILE A 303 55.92 54.57 -10.17
N ASN A 304 55.01 53.78 -10.76
CA ASN A 304 54.92 52.33 -10.48
C ASN A 304 56.15 51.57 -11.01
N THR A 305 56.76 52.02 -12.10
CA THR A 305 57.99 51.42 -12.66
C THR A 305 59.21 51.75 -11.82
N ALA A 306 59.31 52.99 -11.32
CA ALA A 306 60.41 53.44 -10.47
C ALA A 306 60.31 52.89 -9.03
N TYR A 307 59.10 52.62 -8.55
CA TYR A 307 58.84 52.05 -7.23
C TYR A 307 57.83 50.90 -7.28
N PRO A 308 58.22 49.74 -7.82
CA PRO A 308 57.33 48.59 -7.88
C PRO A 308 57.10 48.05 -6.47
N ILE A 309 55.83 47.77 -6.15
CA ILE A 309 55.47 47.07 -4.91
C ILE A 309 56.28 45.76 -4.84
N SER A 310 56.85 45.44 -3.67
CA SER A 310 57.71 44.26 -3.52
C SER A 310 57.07 42.99 -4.09
N ALA A 311 57.86 42.16 -4.78
CA ALA A 311 57.37 40.92 -5.39
C ALA A 311 56.67 40.01 -4.37
N ALA A 312 57.14 40.00 -3.11
CA ALA A 312 56.52 39.27 -2.01
C ALA A 312 55.10 39.78 -1.69
N THR A 313 54.90 41.10 -1.62
CA THR A 313 53.58 41.71 -1.35
C THR A 313 52.60 41.51 -2.51
N GLN A 314 53.08 41.59 -3.75
CA GLN A 314 52.23 41.31 -4.93
C GLN A 314 51.76 39.85 -4.94
N THR A 315 52.68 38.91 -4.70
CA THR A 315 52.38 37.48 -4.67
C THR A 315 51.34 37.14 -3.59
N GLU A 316 51.47 37.73 -2.40
CA GLU A 316 50.52 37.50 -1.31
C GLU A 316 49.11 38.04 -1.64
N ARG A 317 49.02 39.25 -2.22
CA ARG A 317 47.71 39.81 -2.63
C ARG A 317 47.05 38.99 -3.74
N ILE A 318 47.83 38.50 -4.70
CA ILE A 318 47.34 37.60 -5.76
C ILE A 318 46.84 36.30 -5.15
N ARG A 319 47.60 35.69 -4.23
CA ARG A 319 47.20 34.49 -3.50
C ARG A 319 45.89 34.68 -2.74
N LEU A 320 45.77 35.76 -1.96
CA LEU A 320 44.55 36.08 -1.21
C LEU A 320 43.34 36.31 -2.13
N ARG A 321 43.54 36.95 -3.30
CA ARG A 321 42.52 37.14 -4.33
C ARG A 321 42.07 35.79 -4.90
N GLU A 322 43.01 34.89 -5.21
CA GLU A 322 42.70 33.55 -5.69
C GLU A 322 41.97 32.71 -4.63
N GLU A 323 42.43 32.72 -3.39
CA GLU A 323 41.79 32.00 -2.28
C GLU A 323 40.35 32.49 -2.06
N ARG A 324 40.11 33.81 -2.10
CA ARG A 324 38.75 34.37 -2.02
C ARG A 324 37.91 33.98 -3.23
N LYS A 325 38.44 34.03 -4.45
CA LYS A 325 37.72 33.58 -5.66
C LYS A 325 37.34 32.10 -5.56
N ARG A 326 38.25 31.25 -5.08
CA ARG A 326 37.99 29.82 -4.84
C ARG A 326 36.92 29.61 -3.76
N LYS A 327 37.02 30.32 -2.63
CA LYS A 327 36.01 30.28 -1.54
C LYS A 327 34.64 30.74 -2.04
N ARG A 328 34.56 31.85 -2.78
CA ARG A 328 33.32 32.37 -3.38
C ARG A 328 32.69 31.36 -4.33
N LYS A 329 33.47 30.77 -5.25
CA LYS A 329 33.00 29.71 -6.16
C LYS A 329 32.48 28.49 -5.37
N ARG A 330 33.24 28.03 -4.38
CA ARG A 330 32.84 26.87 -3.54
C ARG A 330 31.54 27.14 -2.79
N VAL A 331 31.37 28.33 -2.22
CA VAL A 331 30.12 28.69 -1.51
C VAL A 331 28.96 28.84 -2.48
N ARG A 332 29.18 29.52 -3.62
CA ARG A 332 28.15 29.82 -4.62
C ARG A 332 27.56 28.57 -5.27
N PHE A 333 28.38 27.55 -5.51
CA PHE A 333 27.90 26.29 -6.08
C PHE A 333 27.63 25.23 -5.00
N GLY A 334 28.49 25.13 -3.99
CA GLY A 334 28.44 24.07 -2.98
C GLY A 334 27.23 24.11 -2.06
N ILE A 335 26.82 25.30 -1.58
CA ILE A 335 25.65 25.41 -0.69
C ILE A 335 24.36 25.00 -1.42
N PRO A 336 24.04 25.56 -2.61
CA PRO A 336 22.86 25.12 -3.38
C PRO A 336 22.85 23.62 -3.68
N THR A 337 23.99 23.05 -4.10
CA THR A 337 24.08 21.63 -4.42
C THR A 337 23.87 20.75 -3.19
N ALA A 338 24.44 21.13 -2.04
CA ALA A 338 24.28 20.37 -0.81
C ALA A 338 22.82 20.38 -0.33
N VAL A 339 22.18 21.55 -0.32
CA VAL A 339 20.76 21.68 0.07
C VAL A 339 19.84 20.89 -0.86
N SER A 340 20.06 21.00 -2.17
CA SER A 340 19.26 20.25 -3.16
C SER A 340 19.46 18.74 -3.04
N ALA A 341 20.70 18.27 -2.82
CA ALA A 341 21.00 16.86 -2.60
C ALA A 341 20.33 16.31 -1.35
N VAL A 342 20.35 17.03 -0.23
CA VAL A 342 19.67 16.62 1.01
C VAL A 342 18.16 16.51 0.81
N LEU A 343 17.55 17.49 0.14
CA LEU A 343 16.11 17.45 -0.16
C LEU A 343 15.74 16.28 -1.08
N MET A 344 16.53 16.02 -2.12
CA MET A 344 16.31 14.86 -3.01
C MET A 344 16.46 13.54 -2.26
N LEU A 345 17.42 13.43 -1.34
CA LEU A 345 17.63 12.23 -0.52
C LEU A 345 16.42 12.00 0.40
N LEU A 346 15.89 13.05 1.04
CA LEU A 346 14.68 12.97 1.84
C LEU A 346 13.46 12.50 1.03
N VAL A 347 13.25 13.05 -0.17
CA VAL A 347 12.18 12.60 -1.08
C VAL A 347 12.38 11.14 -1.45
N GLY A 348 13.62 10.71 -1.72
CA GLY A 348 13.96 9.32 -2.00
C GLY A 348 13.67 8.37 -0.83
N ILE A 349 14.00 8.76 0.40
CA ILE A 349 13.67 8.00 1.61
C ILE A 349 12.17 7.86 1.78
N ILE A 350 11.42 8.96 1.64
CA ILE A 350 9.95 8.95 1.76
C ILE A 350 9.33 8.09 0.65
N TYR A 351 9.85 8.17 -0.57
CA TYR A 351 9.42 7.31 -1.68
C TYR A 351 9.69 5.83 -1.38
N LEU A 352 10.87 5.49 -0.87
CA LEU A 352 11.21 4.13 -0.46
C LEU A 352 10.26 3.62 0.61
N ILE A 353 9.99 4.42 1.65
CA ILE A 353 9.03 4.08 2.72
C ILE A 353 7.63 3.81 2.17
N ASN A 354 7.17 4.59 1.19
CA ASN A 354 5.82 4.46 0.64
C ASN A 354 5.67 3.33 -0.38
N ILE A 355 6.72 3.00 -1.13
CA ILE A 355 6.67 1.91 -2.13
C ILE A 355 6.95 0.55 -1.50
N THR A 356 7.69 0.51 -0.39
CA THR A 356 7.79 -0.72 0.40
C THR A 356 6.44 -0.99 1.04
N SER A 357 5.78 -2.05 0.57
CA SER A 357 4.60 -2.65 1.20
C SER A 357 4.76 -2.68 2.73
N GLU A 358 3.67 -2.51 3.49
CA GLU A 358 3.65 -2.67 4.96
C GLU A 358 4.33 -3.97 5.43
N GLN A 359 4.50 -4.94 4.54
CA GLN A 359 5.24 -6.18 4.74
C GLN A 359 6.76 -6.03 4.87
N SER A 360 7.41 -5.05 4.25
CA SER A 360 8.87 -4.85 4.33
C SER A 360 9.30 -3.65 5.18
N LEU A 361 8.40 -2.71 5.45
CA LEU A 361 8.64 -1.69 6.49
C LEU A 361 8.75 -2.32 7.88
N SER A 362 8.12 -3.49 8.11
CA SER A 362 8.11 -4.16 9.41
C SER A 362 9.46 -4.73 9.86
N LEU A 363 10.43 -4.89 8.94
CA LEU A 363 11.83 -5.15 9.31
C LEU A 363 12.46 -3.95 10.03
N PHE A 364 11.94 -2.74 9.80
CA PHE A 364 12.37 -1.50 10.46
C PHE A 364 11.47 -1.11 11.65
N THR A 365 10.23 -1.59 11.75
CA THR A 365 9.30 -1.19 12.83
C THR A 365 9.39 -2.01 14.12
N PHE A 366 10.35 -2.93 14.26
CA PHE A 366 10.54 -3.74 15.48
C PHE A 366 9.26 -4.45 16.00
N ASN A 367 8.26 -4.73 15.14
CA ASN A 367 7.06 -5.43 15.58
C ASN A 367 7.40 -6.91 15.83
N SER A 368 7.45 -7.28 17.10
CA SER A 368 7.90 -8.58 17.61
C SER A 368 7.00 -9.73 17.18
N SER A 369 5.68 -9.57 17.19
CA SER A 369 4.75 -10.68 16.95
C SER A 369 4.70 -11.05 15.47
N LYS A 370 4.75 -10.09 14.56
CA LYS A 370 4.91 -10.38 13.13
C LYS A 370 6.19 -11.16 12.82
N ARG A 371 7.29 -10.86 13.53
CA ARG A 371 8.55 -11.62 13.41
C ARG A 371 8.36 -13.07 13.89
N LEU A 372 7.68 -13.27 15.01
CA LEU A 372 7.33 -14.61 15.51
C LEU A 372 6.45 -15.39 14.54
N LEU A 373 5.52 -14.73 13.86
CA LEU A 373 4.66 -15.37 12.86
C LEU A 373 5.42 -15.82 11.61
N GLN A 374 6.36 -14.99 11.12
CA GLN A 374 7.09 -15.22 9.85
C GLN A 374 8.33 -16.12 9.96
N GLN A 375 8.87 -16.33 11.16
CA GLN A 375 10.03 -17.19 11.34
C GLN A 375 9.68 -18.68 11.12
N GLU A 376 10.68 -19.55 11.11
CA GLU A 376 10.44 -21.00 11.07
C GLU A 376 9.88 -21.46 12.43
N TRP A 377 8.73 -22.14 12.39
CA TRP A 377 8.06 -22.64 13.58
C TRP A 377 8.60 -24.02 13.96
N ILE A 378 8.69 -24.26 15.25
CA ILE A 378 9.28 -25.47 15.81
C ILE A 378 8.16 -26.38 16.29
N ASN A 379 8.13 -27.60 15.74
CA ASN A 379 7.22 -28.64 16.19
C ASN A 379 7.89 -29.41 17.33
N SER A 380 7.25 -29.45 18.50
CA SER A 380 7.77 -30.15 19.67
C SER A 380 6.66 -30.87 20.41
N THR A 381 6.99 -32.02 21.00
CA THR A 381 6.06 -32.84 21.79
C THR A 381 6.33 -32.66 23.27
N TYR A 382 5.29 -32.36 24.04
CA TYR A 382 5.34 -32.06 25.47
C TYR A 382 4.43 -32.97 26.28
N GLY A 383 4.75 -33.17 27.56
CA GLY A 383 3.97 -34.00 28.48
C GLY A 383 4.53 -35.41 28.68
N SER A 384 3.75 -36.26 29.35
CA SER A 384 4.10 -37.64 29.68
C SER A 384 3.13 -38.61 29.03
N GLY A 385 3.62 -39.70 28.42
CA GLY A 385 2.78 -40.67 27.71
C GLY A 385 2.86 -40.48 26.20
N ILE A 386 1.71 -40.30 25.55
CA ILE A 386 1.59 -40.02 24.12
C ILE A 386 2.11 -38.61 23.82
N GLY A 387 1.81 -37.66 24.71
CA GLY A 387 2.27 -36.28 24.65
C GLY A 387 1.58 -35.45 23.56
N LEU A 388 1.46 -34.15 23.83
CA LEU A 388 0.87 -33.18 22.92
C LEU A 388 1.96 -32.57 22.04
N THR A 389 1.85 -32.77 20.72
CA THR A 389 2.66 -32.05 19.74
C THR A 389 2.01 -30.70 19.44
N VAL A 390 2.80 -29.63 19.54
CA VAL A 390 2.37 -28.28 19.16
C VAL A 390 3.48 -27.59 18.36
N SER A 391 3.08 -26.77 17.40
CA SER A 391 3.96 -25.88 16.64
C SER A 391 3.99 -24.53 17.32
N THR A 392 5.17 -24.05 17.68
CA THR A 392 5.35 -22.75 18.36
C THR A 392 6.46 -21.94 17.71
N PRO A 393 6.40 -20.60 17.77
CA PRO A 393 7.44 -19.75 17.21
C PRO A 393 8.77 -19.89 17.97
N GLU A 394 8.73 -20.15 19.27
CA GLU A 394 9.90 -20.40 20.10
C GLU A 394 9.70 -21.68 20.93
N VAL A 395 10.81 -22.34 21.27
CA VAL A 395 10.76 -23.60 22.04
C VAL A 395 10.18 -23.34 23.43
N LEU A 396 9.13 -24.09 23.80
CA LEU A 396 8.63 -24.07 25.18
C LEU A 396 9.63 -24.76 26.10
N VAL A 397 10.12 -24.03 27.10
CA VAL A 397 11.10 -24.53 28.07
C VAL A 397 10.38 -25.01 29.32
N ARG A 398 10.77 -26.19 29.83
CA ARG A 398 10.23 -26.72 31.08
C ARG A 398 10.56 -25.79 32.24
N LYS A 399 9.55 -25.37 32.99
CA LYS A 399 9.72 -24.69 34.27
C LYS A 399 9.40 -25.66 35.39
N ASN A 400 10.24 -25.70 36.42
CA ASN A 400 10.07 -26.60 37.57
C ASN A 400 9.11 -26.04 38.65
N ASP A 401 8.21 -25.12 38.28
CA ASP A 401 7.14 -24.56 39.14
C ASP A 401 5.81 -24.65 38.36
N PRO A 402 4.71 -25.19 38.94
CA PRO A 402 4.32 -25.08 40.34
C PRO A 402 4.30 -26.43 41.11
N THR A 403 4.33 -26.36 42.44
CA THR A 403 4.03 -27.55 43.28
C THR A 403 2.54 -27.88 43.14
N VAL A 404 2.16 -29.17 43.17
CA VAL A 404 0.75 -29.60 43.15
C VAL A 404 -0.09 -28.85 44.20
N GLY A 405 0.50 -28.52 45.35
CA GLY A 405 -0.13 -27.76 46.42
C GLY A 405 -0.47 -26.30 46.08
N ASP A 406 0.19 -25.70 45.08
CA ASP A 406 -0.15 -24.35 44.63
C ASP A 406 -1.42 -24.33 43.77
N SER A 407 -1.82 -25.47 43.18
CA SER A 407 -2.95 -25.54 42.26
C SER A 407 -4.31 -25.31 42.92
N GLY A 408 -4.42 -25.61 44.22
CA GLY A 408 -5.67 -25.52 44.98
C GLY A 408 -6.75 -26.52 44.55
N ILE A 409 -6.41 -27.49 43.71
CA ILE A 409 -7.32 -28.52 43.19
C ILE A 409 -6.95 -29.88 43.82
N ASP A 410 -7.87 -30.47 44.56
CA ASP A 410 -7.71 -31.81 45.12
C ASP A 410 -7.76 -32.90 44.02
N GLY A 411 -6.93 -33.93 44.14
CA GLY A 411 -6.91 -35.05 43.20
C GLY A 411 -6.07 -34.83 41.93
N ILE A 412 -5.20 -33.81 41.91
CA ILE A 412 -4.12 -33.71 40.91
C ILE A 412 -2.87 -34.42 41.45
N ASP A 413 -2.32 -35.35 40.69
CA ASP A 413 -1.13 -36.10 41.08
C ASP A 413 0.16 -35.39 40.63
N ASN A 414 0.14 -34.72 39.47
CA ASN A 414 1.31 -34.04 38.92
C ASN A 414 0.91 -32.94 37.91
N ILE A 415 1.69 -31.85 37.87
CA ILE A 415 1.58 -30.78 36.88
C ILE A 415 2.95 -30.54 36.25
N GLN A 416 3.03 -30.64 34.93
CA GLN A 416 4.22 -30.27 34.17
C GLN A 416 3.94 -29.03 33.35
N GLN A 417 4.77 -27.99 33.49
CA GLN A 417 4.56 -26.72 32.79
C GLN A 417 5.75 -26.36 31.88
N PHE A 418 5.43 -25.91 30.67
CA PHE A 418 6.37 -25.47 29.63
C PHE A 418 5.97 -24.08 29.14
N LYS A 419 6.92 -23.15 29.04
CA LYS A 419 6.63 -21.74 28.70
C LYS A 419 7.56 -21.19 27.63
N SER A 420 7.05 -20.27 26.82
CA SER A 420 7.82 -19.34 25.99
C SER A 420 7.34 -17.91 26.29
N GLY A 421 8.26 -17.05 26.71
CA GLY A 421 7.98 -15.69 27.18
C GLY A 421 7.50 -15.60 28.64
N GLU A 422 7.10 -14.39 29.04
CA GLU A 422 6.47 -14.03 30.30
C GLU A 422 5.18 -13.22 30.08
N LEU A 423 4.29 -13.18 31.06
CA LEU A 423 3.06 -12.39 30.98
C LEU A 423 3.39 -10.89 30.80
N GLY A 424 2.91 -10.31 29.70
CA GLY A 424 3.23 -8.93 29.29
C GLY A 424 4.17 -8.86 28.08
N ASP A 425 4.83 -9.96 27.73
CA ASP A 425 5.54 -10.07 26.44
C ASP A 425 4.55 -9.97 25.26
N PRO A 426 5.05 -9.68 24.03
CA PRO A 426 4.22 -9.57 22.84
C PRO A 426 3.31 -10.77 22.62
N VAL A 427 3.87 -11.98 22.81
CA VAL A 427 3.15 -13.25 22.84
C VAL A 427 3.77 -14.09 23.95
N PHE A 428 2.94 -14.63 24.83
CA PHE A 428 3.32 -15.54 25.90
C PHE A 428 2.53 -16.84 25.77
N ILE A 429 3.23 -17.96 25.66
CA ILE A 429 2.63 -19.28 25.47
C ILE A 429 2.99 -20.15 26.67
N THR A 430 1.99 -20.81 27.28
CA THR A 430 2.22 -21.83 28.30
C THR A 430 1.43 -23.10 28.00
N LEU A 431 2.13 -24.23 28.04
CA LEU A 431 1.56 -25.56 27.95
C LEU A 431 1.68 -26.24 29.31
N SER A 432 0.57 -26.79 29.80
CA SER A 432 0.52 -27.54 31.05
C SER A 432 -0.05 -28.94 30.81
N THR A 433 0.64 -29.97 31.28
CA THR A 433 0.14 -31.34 31.35
C THR A 433 -0.23 -31.66 32.79
N ILE A 434 -1.49 -32.01 33.03
CA ILE A 434 -2.05 -32.30 34.35
C ILE A 434 -2.37 -33.79 34.41
N LEU A 435 -1.76 -34.49 35.37
CA LEU A 435 -2.07 -35.88 35.70
C LEU A 435 -3.06 -35.88 36.87
N THR A 436 -4.23 -36.48 36.68
CA THR A 436 -5.30 -36.53 37.68
C THR A 436 -5.39 -37.91 38.32
N GLY A 437 -5.50 -37.94 39.65
CA GLY A 437 -5.70 -39.14 40.46
C GLY A 437 -7.16 -39.61 40.49
N GLN A 438 -7.42 -40.70 41.22
CA GLN A 438 -8.75 -41.33 41.30
C GLN A 438 -9.82 -40.47 42.00
N ASP A 439 -9.41 -39.53 42.84
CA ASP A 439 -10.29 -38.64 43.60
C ASP A 439 -10.65 -37.33 42.87
N PHE A 440 -10.24 -37.18 41.61
CA PHE A 440 -10.47 -35.97 40.82
C PHE A 440 -11.95 -35.78 40.45
N LYS A 441 -12.55 -34.66 40.88
CA LYS A 441 -13.99 -34.36 40.73
C LYS A 441 -14.32 -33.00 40.12
N TYR A 442 -13.31 -32.29 39.62
CA TYR A 442 -13.49 -30.93 39.09
C TYR A 442 -13.94 -30.96 37.63
N THR A 443 -14.77 -29.99 37.26
CA THR A 443 -15.22 -29.78 35.88
C THR A 443 -14.14 -29.10 35.03
N GLU A 444 -14.21 -29.25 33.71
CA GLU A 444 -13.29 -28.62 32.76
C GLU A 444 -13.19 -27.10 32.92
N GLU A 445 -14.33 -26.43 33.18
CA GLU A 445 -14.43 -24.99 33.42
C GLU A 445 -13.73 -24.57 34.72
N GLU A 446 -13.94 -25.33 35.80
CA GLU A 446 -13.27 -25.08 37.09
C GLU A 446 -11.76 -25.21 36.97
N ILE A 447 -11.26 -26.23 36.27
CA ILE A 447 -9.82 -26.44 36.06
C ILE A 447 -9.22 -25.25 35.30
N LEU A 448 -9.92 -24.74 34.27
CA LEU A 448 -9.46 -23.60 33.49
C LEU A 448 -9.44 -22.31 34.32
N ASP A 449 -10.48 -22.02 35.10
CA ASP A 449 -10.52 -20.86 36.00
C ASP A 449 -9.41 -20.90 37.06
N HIS A 450 -9.21 -22.06 37.68
CA HIS A 450 -8.11 -22.27 38.64
C HIS A 450 -6.74 -22.08 37.97
N SER A 451 -6.51 -22.65 36.79
CA SER A 451 -5.24 -22.51 36.07
C SER A 451 -4.96 -21.06 35.63
N LEU A 452 -5.98 -20.32 35.20
CA LEU A 452 -5.86 -18.89 34.88
C LEU A 452 -5.47 -18.10 36.13
N LYS A 453 -6.12 -18.33 37.27
CA LYS A 453 -5.79 -17.71 38.55
C LYS A 453 -4.34 -17.96 38.97
N LEU A 454 -3.79 -19.15 38.69
CA LEU A 454 -2.38 -19.45 38.98
C LEU A 454 -1.42 -18.68 38.08
N ILE A 455 -1.74 -18.56 36.79
CA ILE A 455 -0.90 -17.84 35.83
C ILE A 455 -0.82 -16.35 36.19
N ILE A 456 -1.95 -15.76 36.61
CA ILE A 456 -2.03 -14.33 36.95
C ILE A 456 -1.77 -14.04 38.44
N LYS A 457 -1.56 -15.05 39.30
CA LYS A 457 -1.46 -14.91 40.77
C LYS A 457 -0.47 -13.84 41.24
N ASN A 458 0.64 -13.69 40.51
CA ASN A 458 1.72 -12.76 40.84
C ASN A 458 1.60 -11.41 40.10
N HIS A 459 0.44 -11.14 39.48
CA HIS A 459 0.19 -9.95 38.68
C HIS A 459 -1.08 -9.23 39.14
N GLU A 460 -1.05 -7.90 39.15
CA GLU A 460 -2.24 -7.09 39.38
C GLU A 460 -3.10 -7.06 38.10
N VAL A 461 -4.26 -7.72 38.16
CA VAL A 461 -5.19 -7.86 37.05
C VAL A 461 -6.57 -7.34 37.42
N ASP A 462 -7.15 -6.50 36.55
CA ASP A 462 -8.51 -5.99 36.66
C ASP A 462 -9.39 -6.47 35.48
N GLY A 463 -10.68 -6.70 35.73
CA GLY A 463 -11.70 -6.84 34.68
C GLY A 463 -11.52 -8.07 33.78
N ILE A 464 -11.53 -9.27 34.37
CA ILE A 464 -11.46 -10.53 33.62
C ILE A 464 -12.82 -10.80 32.96
N GLU A 465 -12.83 -10.85 31.64
CA GLU A 465 -13.96 -11.31 30.83
C GLU A 465 -13.59 -12.68 30.24
N LEU A 466 -14.48 -13.67 30.36
CA LEU A 466 -14.21 -15.05 29.96
C LEU A 466 -15.43 -15.68 29.28
N THR A 467 -15.17 -16.40 28.19
CA THR A 467 -16.18 -17.09 27.38
C THR A 467 -15.70 -18.52 27.08
N HIS A 468 -16.65 -19.46 27.09
CA HIS A 468 -16.41 -20.89 26.86
C HIS A 468 -17.03 -21.33 25.55
N GLU A 469 -16.26 -22.05 24.74
CA GLU A 469 -16.67 -22.57 23.44
C GLU A 469 -16.15 -24.00 23.24
N LYS A 470 -16.85 -24.81 22.44
CA LYS A 470 -16.32 -26.12 22.05
C LYS A 470 -15.19 -25.95 21.04
N PHE A 471 -14.12 -26.72 21.21
CA PHE A 471 -12.98 -26.71 20.32
C PHE A 471 -12.93 -27.98 19.48
N GLU A 472 -12.67 -27.81 18.20
CA GLU A 472 -12.31 -28.87 17.26
C GLU A 472 -11.36 -28.28 16.22
N ASN A 473 -10.24 -28.95 15.94
CA ASN A 473 -9.27 -28.50 14.93
C ASN A 473 -9.18 -29.49 13.76
N ALA A 474 -8.39 -29.13 12.75
CA ALA A 474 -8.21 -29.94 11.54
C ALA A 474 -7.56 -31.31 11.79
N SER A 475 -6.87 -31.52 12.92
CA SER A 475 -6.30 -32.82 13.30
C SER A 475 -7.30 -33.74 14.00
N GLY A 476 -8.54 -33.28 14.23
CA GLY A 476 -9.59 -34.01 14.92
C GLY A 476 -9.47 -33.96 16.46
N LEU A 477 -8.61 -33.08 16.99
CA LEU A 477 -8.50 -32.86 18.42
C LEU A 477 -9.73 -32.09 18.92
N THR A 478 -10.42 -32.65 19.91
CA THR A 478 -11.58 -32.01 20.54
C THR A 478 -11.27 -31.58 21.97
N GLY A 479 -11.95 -30.51 22.43
CA GLY A 479 -11.72 -29.97 23.76
C GLY A 479 -12.62 -28.79 24.11
N LEU A 480 -12.28 -28.11 25.21
CA LEU A 480 -12.92 -26.88 25.66
C LEU A 480 -11.98 -25.70 25.36
N LYS A 481 -12.44 -24.75 24.54
CA LYS A 481 -11.75 -23.47 24.29
C LYS A 481 -12.30 -22.42 25.24
N VAL A 482 -11.38 -21.65 25.82
CA VAL A 482 -11.68 -20.48 26.63
C VAL A 482 -11.00 -19.28 26.03
N GLN A 483 -11.70 -18.17 25.89
CA GLN A 483 -11.12 -16.92 25.41
C GLN A 483 -11.66 -15.73 26.19
N GLY A 484 -10.82 -14.71 26.32
CA GLY A 484 -11.12 -13.59 27.19
C GLY A 484 -10.11 -12.45 27.09
N SER A 485 -10.34 -11.42 27.89
CA SER A 485 -9.37 -10.34 28.05
C SER A 485 -9.35 -9.84 29.48
N PHE A 486 -8.22 -9.26 29.88
CA PHE A 486 -8.06 -8.59 31.16
C PHE A 486 -7.10 -7.41 31.05
N ILE A 487 -7.11 -6.54 32.06
CA ILE A 487 -6.19 -5.40 32.13
C ILE A 487 -5.05 -5.77 33.08
N LEU A 488 -3.83 -5.83 32.53
CA LEU A 488 -2.60 -6.03 33.29
C LEU A 488 -2.03 -4.68 33.74
N LYS A 489 -1.83 -4.51 35.04
CA LYS A 489 -1.12 -3.36 35.60
C LYS A 489 0.37 -3.69 35.70
N SER A 490 1.20 -3.01 34.91
CA SER A 490 2.64 -3.20 34.93
C SER A 490 3.32 -2.36 36.02
N GLU A 491 4.00 -3.01 36.97
CA GLU A 491 4.86 -2.34 37.96
C GLU A 491 6.13 -1.74 37.32
N LYS A 492 6.63 -2.34 36.23
CA LYS A 492 7.89 -1.94 35.58
C LYS A 492 7.75 -0.69 34.71
N ASP A 493 6.54 -0.38 34.23
CA ASP A 493 6.33 0.60 33.14
C ASP A 493 5.41 1.77 33.54
N LYS A 494 5.67 2.35 34.71
CA LYS A 494 5.00 3.57 35.25
C LYS A 494 3.46 3.53 35.17
N GLY A 495 2.83 2.42 35.50
CA GLY A 495 1.36 2.34 35.63
C GLY A 495 0.61 2.46 34.30
N LYS A 496 1.22 2.12 33.16
CA LYS A 496 0.47 1.88 31.92
C LYS A 496 -0.35 0.60 32.06
N ASN A 497 -1.67 0.74 32.00
CA ASN A 497 -2.60 -0.37 31.89
C ASN A 497 -2.49 -0.97 30.49
N GLN A 498 -2.13 -2.25 30.39
CA GLN A 498 -2.08 -2.97 29.12
C GLN A 498 -3.27 -3.92 29.03
N LYS A 499 -4.03 -3.86 27.94
CA LYS A 499 -5.11 -4.82 27.71
C LYS A 499 -4.53 -6.08 27.07
N ILE A 500 -4.67 -7.20 27.76
CA ILE A 500 -4.19 -8.52 27.35
C ILE A 500 -5.39 -9.34 26.91
N THR A 501 -5.32 -9.90 25.71
CA THR A 501 -6.22 -10.94 25.23
C THR A 501 -5.57 -12.30 25.50
N PHE A 502 -6.39 -13.28 25.87
CA PHE A 502 -5.92 -14.64 26.08
C PHE A 502 -6.88 -15.66 25.49
N ALA A 503 -6.32 -16.79 25.09
CA ALA A 503 -7.08 -17.96 24.72
C ALA A 503 -6.43 -19.23 25.28
N CYS A 504 -7.23 -20.23 25.59
CA CYS A 504 -6.82 -21.53 26.06
C CYS A 504 -7.59 -22.64 25.35
N VAL A 505 -6.92 -23.75 25.10
CA VAL A 505 -7.56 -25.02 24.74
C VAL A 505 -7.20 -26.07 25.79
N LEU A 506 -8.21 -26.65 26.43
CA LEU A 506 -8.12 -27.84 27.27
C LEU A 506 -8.52 -29.07 26.43
N SER A 507 -7.65 -30.07 26.40
CA SER A 507 -7.88 -31.32 25.69
C SER A 507 -7.54 -32.53 26.55
N HIS A 508 -8.17 -33.66 26.25
CA HIS A 508 -7.96 -34.94 26.95
C HIS A 508 -7.03 -35.84 26.15
N GLU A 509 -5.89 -36.21 26.71
CA GLU A 509 -5.05 -37.28 26.16
C GLU A 509 -5.61 -38.65 26.58
N SER A 510 -6.04 -38.75 27.83
CA SER A 510 -6.73 -39.91 28.39
C SER A 510 -7.62 -39.47 29.53
N LYS A 511 -8.38 -40.41 30.13
CA LYS A 511 -9.24 -40.11 31.30
C LYS A 511 -8.49 -39.51 32.50
N SER A 512 -7.18 -39.70 32.57
CA SER A 512 -6.34 -39.25 33.69
C SER A 512 -5.29 -38.20 33.29
N VAL A 513 -5.21 -37.81 32.01
CA VAL A 513 -4.18 -36.88 31.50
C VAL A 513 -4.85 -35.78 30.69
N LEU A 514 -4.71 -34.55 31.19
CA LEU A 514 -5.24 -33.34 30.59
C LEU A 514 -4.10 -32.48 30.06
N ASN A 515 -4.27 -31.86 28.90
CA ASN A 515 -3.33 -30.88 28.37
C ASN A 515 -4.03 -29.54 28.13
N GLN A 516 -3.41 -28.48 28.64
CA GLN A 516 -3.85 -27.10 28.48
C GLN A 516 -2.80 -26.31 27.72
N VAL A 517 -3.20 -25.62 26.66
CA VAL A 517 -2.34 -24.67 25.93
C VAL A 517 -2.94 -23.30 26.04
N TRP A 518 -2.22 -22.36 26.64
CA TRP A 518 -2.60 -20.97 26.78
C TRP A 518 -1.74 -20.08 25.89
N VAL A 519 -2.36 -19.10 25.27
CA VAL A 519 -1.70 -18.02 24.53
C VAL A 519 -2.21 -16.69 25.07
N PHE A 520 -1.30 -15.81 25.47
CA PHE A 520 -1.58 -14.45 25.95
C PHE A 520 -0.86 -13.46 25.03
N HIS A 521 -1.52 -12.37 24.67
CA HIS A 521 -0.94 -11.33 23.83
C HIS A 521 -1.61 -9.98 24.07
N HIS A 522 -1.00 -8.90 23.58
CA HIS A 522 -1.62 -7.57 23.63
C HIS A 522 -2.84 -7.52 22.70
N THR A 523 -3.93 -6.91 23.17
CA THR A 523 -5.16 -6.78 22.37
C THR A 523 -4.97 -5.90 21.13
N GLU A 524 -3.99 -4.99 21.15
CA GLU A 524 -3.69 -4.11 20.01
C GLU A 524 -2.84 -4.80 18.93
N ASP A 525 -2.40 -6.06 19.15
CA ASP A 525 -1.52 -6.78 18.24
C ASP A 525 -2.30 -7.49 17.12
N GLN A 526 -2.20 -6.94 15.92
CA GLN A 526 -2.90 -7.44 14.72
C GLN A 526 -2.44 -8.83 14.25
N TYR A 527 -1.26 -9.31 14.68
CA TYR A 527 -0.71 -10.60 14.22
C TYR A 527 -0.87 -11.71 15.26
N ALA A 528 -1.22 -11.35 16.50
CA ALA A 528 -1.24 -12.30 17.60
C ALA A 528 -2.44 -13.26 17.56
N ASP A 529 -3.57 -12.84 16.99
CA ASP A 529 -4.71 -13.72 16.74
C ASP A 529 -4.33 -14.85 15.76
N GLU A 530 -3.61 -14.53 14.68
CA GLU A 530 -3.12 -15.51 13.69
C GLU A 530 -2.10 -16.48 14.30
N ILE A 531 -1.23 -16.00 15.20
CA ILE A 531 -0.31 -16.86 15.96
C ILE A 531 -1.10 -17.81 16.86
N THR A 532 -2.13 -17.30 17.54
CA THR A 532 -2.97 -18.09 18.44
C THR A 532 -3.70 -19.20 17.68
N GLU A 533 -4.33 -18.88 16.55
CA GLU A 533 -4.98 -19.86 15.68
C GLU A 533 -3.99 -20.91 15.18
N LYS A 534 -2.83 -20.50 14.67
CA LYS A 534 -1.81 -21.42 14.16
C LYS A 534 -1.26 -22.35 15.25
N VAL A 535 -1.11 -21.88 16.49
CA VAL A 535 -0.74 -22.73 17.64
C VAL A 535 -1.81 -23.79 17.87
N PHE A 536 -3.09 -23.39 17.96
CA PHE A 536 -4.19 -24.33 18.24
C PHE A 536 -4.47 -25.32 17.11
N ASP A 537 -4.37 -24.88 15.85
CA ASP A 537 -4.54 -25.74 14.68
C ASP A 537 -3.43 -26.79 14.57
N SER A 538 -2.24 -26.48 15.08
CA SER A 538 -1.11 -27.42 15.09
C SER A 538 -1.17 -28.48 16.20
N MET A 539 -2.09 -28.34 17.16
CA MET A 539 -2.20 -29.25 18.30
C MET A 539 -2.63 -30.65 17.84
N GLN A 540 -1.85 -31.66 18.20
CA GLN A 540 -2.18 -33.05 17.91
C GLN A 540 -1.56 -34.00 18.94
N TYR A 541 -2.29 -35.05 19.31
CA TYR A 541 -1.71 -36.19 20.02
C TYR A 541 -1.00 -37.09 19.04
N LYS A 542 0.20 -37.56 19.42
CA LYS A 542 0.95 -38.49 18.59
C LYS A 542 0.16 -39.80 18.47
N GLN A 543 -0.30 -40.15 17.27
CA GLN A 543 -0.90 -41.48 17.09
C GLN A 543 0.20 -42.54 17.20
N ASP A 544 0.04 -43.51 18.10
CA ASP A 544 0.88 -44.70 18.12
C ASP A 544 0.75 -45.38 16.75
N GLN A 545 1.89 -45.53 16.04
CA GLN A 545 1.98 -46.42 14.89
C GLN A 545 2.13 -47.87 15.34
#